data_AF-A0A8J7JV97-F1
#
_entry.id   AF-A0A8J7JV97-F1
#
_cell.length_a   1.000
_cell.length_b   1.000
_cell.length_c   1.000
_cell.angle_alpha   90.00
_cell.angle_beta   90.00
_cell.angle_gamma   90.00
#
_symmetry.space_group_name_H-M   'P 1'
#
loop_
_entity.id
_entity.type
_entity.pdbx_description
1 polymer ?
#
loop_
_entity_poly.entity_id
_entity_poly.type
_entity_poly.pdbx_seq_one_letter_code
_entity_poly.pdbx_strand_id
1 'polypeptide(L)'
;MFNKSLFSLALIPVISFGSFDKQIATPSSQNSQIEQLAFRVSSIWQRRPRKRNISRSIGVCAIAPGLVDTYIVWSDRPLFLWHTQGKNQNVELTVRDYETQKVLWTQPVNTADQKVLYSGQEALKPGNRYQWQLSGSSNWTAFEIMPANQRQQIQLDLQTLEQNLKANKTSTEEIALKKADYFLNYEIKHQKEDGIFHLWSDALQALYIENPSPSFIQKRQAYVAGFCTNSTANN
;
A
#
# COMPACT_ATOMS: atom_id res chain seq x y z
N MET A 1 -32.75 27.86 -65.63
CA MET A 1 -32.76 29.30 -65.96
C MET A 1 -31.79 30.02 -65.04
N PHE A 2 -31.06 30.97 -65.61
CA PHE A 2 -29.86 31.64 -65.11
C PHE A 2 -30.08 32.65 -63.98
N ASN A 3 -28.94 33.00 -63.33
CA ASN A 3 -28.57 34.27 -62.66
C ASN A 3 -28.98 34.44 -61.19
N LYS A 4 -28.18 35.04 -60.29
CA LYS A 4 -26.91 35.79 -60.41
C LYS A 4 -26.24 35.90 -59.03
N SER A 5 -24.91 35.98 -59.07
CA SER A 5 -23.96 36.44 -58.05
C SER A 5 -24.41 37.62 -57.19
N LEU A 6 -24.04 37.62 -55.90
CA LEU A 6 -23.35 38.75 -55.27
C LEU A 6 -22.28 38.24 -54.28
N PHE A 7 -21.02 38.43 -54.66
CA PHE A 7 -19.84 38.34 -53.79
C PHE A 7 -19.87 39.50 -52.79
N SER A 8 -19.67 39.21 -51.50
CA SER A 8 -19.29 40.21 -50.51
C SER A 8 -17.89 39.89 -50.00
N LEU A 9 -16.92 40.69 -50.43
CA LEU A 9 -15.53 40.67 -49.99
C LEU A 9 -15.43 41.38 -48.65
N ALA A 10 -15.28 40.61 -47.57
CA ALA A 10 -14.83 41.15 -46.29
C ALA A 10 -13.29 41.09 -46.24
N LEU A 11 -12.67 42.27 -46.21
CA LEU A 11 -11.25 42.48 -45.93
C LEU A 11 -10.95 42.01 -44.51
N ILE A 12 -10.17 40.94 -44.37
CA ILE A 12 -9.60 40.51 -43.09
C ILE A 12 -8.25 41.21 -42.92
N PRO A 13 -8.01 41.99 -41.85
CA PRO A 13 -6.70 42.55 -41.58
C PRO A 13 -5.70 41.43 -41.26
N VAL A 14 -4.56 41.46 -41.95
CA VAL A 14 -3.40 40.61 -41.67
C VAL A 14 -2.79 41.08 -40.35
N ILE A 15 -3.04 40.32 -39.28
CA ILE A 15 -2.29 40.46 -38.03
C ILE A 15 -0.97 39.72 -38.22
N SER A 16 0.12 40.49 -38.30
CA SER A 16 1.48 39.97 -38.19
C SER A 16 1.68 39.41 -36.78
N PHE A 17 1.66 38.09 -36.65
CA PHE A 17 2.15 37.42 -35.45
C PHE A 17 3.66 37.37 -35.54
N GLY A 18 4.32 38.21 -34.73
CA GLY A 18 5.74 38.07 -34.45
C GLY A 18 6.04 36.68 -33.92
N SER A 19 7.12 36.08 -34.42
CA SER A 19 7.68 34.82 -33.96
C SER A 19 7.94 34.88 -32.46
N PHE A 20 7.04 34.26 -31.68
CA PHE A 20 7.40 33.74 -30.37
C PHE A 20 7.96 32.35 -30.61
N ASP A 21 9.28 32.22 -30.49
CA ASP A 21 9.94 30.94 -30.26
C ASP A 21 9.41 30.36 -28.93
N LYS A 22 8.32 29.61 -29.02
CA LYS A 22 7.98 28.64 -27.98
C LYS A 22 8.97 27.51 -28.12
N GLN A 23 10.01 27.53 -27.30
CA GLN A 23 10.67 26.33 -26.84
C GLN A 23 9.58 25.35 -26.39
N ILE A 24 9.27 24.40 -27.26
CA ILE A 24 8.55 23.19 -26.89
C ILE A 24 9.52 22.46 -25.97
N ALA A 25 9.34 22.66 -24.66
CA ALA A 25 9.92 21.79 -23.67
C ALA A 25 9.28 20.42 -23.89
N THR A 26 10.00 19.57 -24.61
CA THR A 26 9.74 18.14 -24.71
C THR A 26 9.60 17.62 -23.27
N PRO A 27 8.49 16.96 -22.89
CA PRO A 27 8.43 16.31 -21.59
C PRO A 27 9.53 15.25 -21.62
N SER A 28 10.55 15.47 -20.78
CA SER A 28 11.62 14.52 -20.57
C SER A 28 10.99 13.19 -20.19
N SER A 29 11.17 12.21 -21.07
CA SER A 29 11.06 10.79 -20.79
C SER A 29 11.69 10.46 -19.43
N GLN A 30 10.84 10.35 -18.40
CA GLN A 30 11.17 9.68 -17.14
C GLN A 30 10.70 8.21 -17.18
N ASN A 31 10.78 7.57 -18.35
CA ASN A 31 10.54 6.13 -18.48
C ASN A 31 11.76 5.28 -18.08
N SER A 32 12.81 5.86 -17.51
CA SER A 32 14.06 5.17 -17.22
C SER A 32 14.13 4.46 -15.86
N GLN A 33 13.07 4.47 -15.04
CA GLN A 33 13.13 3.84 -13.70
C GLN A 33 12.57 2.42 -13.61
N ILE A 34 11.89 1.90 -14.64
CA ILE A 34 11.34 0.54 -14.60
C ILE A 34 12.37 -0.52 -15.05
N GLU A 35 13.43 -0.14 -15.77
CA GLU A 35 14.40 -1.10 -16.34
C GLU A 35 15.56 -1.52 -15.41
N GLN A 36 15.73 -0.92 -14.23
CA GLN A 36 16.91 -1.19 -13.36
C GLN A 36 16.65 -2.04 -12.12
N LEU A 37 15.47 -2.65 -11.95
CA LEU A 37 15.25 -3.61 -10.87
C LEU A 37 15.81 -4.99 -11.25
N ALA A 38 17.13 -5.14 -11.22
CA ALA A 38 17.81 -6.43 -11.15
C ALA A 38 17.42 -7.12 -9.83
N PHE A 39 16.29 -7.83 -9.88
CA PHE A 39 15.48 -8.22 -8.73
C PHE A 39 15.95 -9.55 -8.12
N ARG A 40 16.34 -9.55 -6.85
CA ARG A 40 16.43 -10.80 -6.06
C ARG A 40 15.18 -10.96 -5.20
N VAL A 41 14.11 -11.45 -5.82
CA VAL A 41 12.77 -11.64 -5.22
C VAL A 41 12.81 -12.51 -3.95
N SER A 42 13.77 -13.42 -3.84
CA SER A 42 13.97 -14.27 -2.66
C SER A 42 14.37 -13.52 -1.38
N SER A 43 14.79 -12.25 -1.50
CA SER A 43 15.25 -11.45 -0.35
C SER A 43 14.13 -10.92 0.54
N ILE A 44 12.88 -10.86 0.07
CA ILE A 44 11.74 -10.34 0.84
C ILE A 44 11.59 -11.08 2.16
N TRP A 45 11.71 -12.41 2.12
CA TRP A 45 11.58 -13.28 3.28
C TRP A 45 12.65 -13.05 4.36
N GLN A 46 13.73 -12.35 4.03
CA GLN A 46 14.81 -12.01 4.94
C GLN A 46 14.70 -10.58 5.48
N ARG A 47 13.92 -9.71 4.82
CA ARG A 47 13.72 -8.33 5.25
C ARG A 47 12.92 -8.30 6.56
N ARG A 48 13.31 -7.43 7.48
CA ARG A 48 12.59 -7.21 8.75
C ARG A 48 12.34 -5.71 8.95
N PRO A 49 11.14 -5.32 9.40
CA PRO A 49 10.88 -3.94 9.81
C PRO A 49 11.60 -3.64 11.12
N ARG A 50 11.88 -2.36 11.39
CA ARG A 50 12.27 -1.99 12.75
C ARG A 50 11.02 -2.11 13.63
N LYS A 51 11.19 -2.71 14.80
CA LYS A 51 10.12 -2.88 15.78
C LYS A 51 10.18 -1.71 16.74
N ARG A 52 9.03 -1.08 17.00
CA ARG A 52 8.92 -0.19 18.15
C ARG A 52 8.83 -1.03 19.41
N ASN A 53 9.44 -0.55 20.48
CA ASN A 53 9.29 -1.13 21.82
C ASN A 53 7.86 -0.87 22.30
N ILE A 54 6.91 -1.73 21.95
CA ILE A 54 5.52 -1.65 22.41
C ILE A 54 5.39 -2.56 23.64
N SER A 55 4.71 -2.05 24.68
CA SER A 55 4.37 -2.83 25.87
C SER A 55 3.61 -4.09 25.45
N ARG A 56 4.05 -5.25 25.95
CA ARG A 56 3.49 -6.56 25.60
C ARG A 56 2.00 -6.58 25.96
N SER A 57 1.13 -6.54 24.95
CA SER A 57 -0.25 -6.96 25.14
C SER A 57 -0.22 -8.46 25.46
N ILE A 58 -0.92 -8.87 26.52
CA ILE A 58 -0.98 -10.27 26.92
C ILE A 58 -1.76 -11.02 25.85
N GLY A 59 -1.04 -11.77 25.00
CA GLY A 59 -1.61 -12.80 24.11
C GLY A 59 -1.83 -12.40 22.66
N VAL A 60 -1.84 -11.12 22.28
CA VAL A 60 -2.00 -10.71 20.87
C VAL A 60 -0.98 -9.66 20.43
N CYS A 61 -0.24 -10.00 19.37
CA CYS A 61 0.69 -9.14 18.67
C CYS A 61 0.01 -8.63 17.39
N ALA A 62 -0.44 -7.38 17.37
CA ALA A 62 -0.81 -6.72 16.12
C ALA A 62 0.41 -6.73 15.18
N ILE A 63 0.26 -6.88 13.86
CA ILE A 63 1.37 -6.90 12.89
C ILE A 63 1.21 -5.76 11.89
N ALA A 64 0.07 -5.71 11.21
CA ALA A 64 -0.23 -4.70 10.22
C ALA A 64 -1.73 -4.33 10.30
N PRO A 65 -2.09 -3.05 10.18
CA PRO A 65 -1.22 -1.88 10.29
C PRO A 65 -0.61 -1.71 11.69
N GLY A 66 0.64 -1.26 11.81
CA GLY A 66 1.15 -0.54 13.00
C GLY A 66 2.13 -1.21 14.00
N LEU A 67 2.52 -2.49 13.88
CA LEU A 67 3.65 -3.03 14.70
C LEU A 67 5.01 -2.69 14.11
N VAL A 68 5.03 -2.72 12.80
CA VAL A 68 6.16 -2.48 11.91
C VAL A 68 6.07 -1.02 11.49
N ASP A 69 7.19 -0.33 11.25
CA ASP A 69 7.42 1.10 10.84
C ASP A 69 6.46 1.70 9.78
N THR A 70 5.17 1.47 9.91
CA THR A 70 4.07 1.77 9.02
C THR A 70 2.94 2.26 9.88
N TYR A 71 3.00 3.54 10.18
CA TYR A 71 1.75 4.24 10.42
C TYR A 71 1.13 4.65 9.07
N ILE A 72 1.87 4.83 7.95
CA ILE A 72 1.25 5.05 6.62
C ILE A 72 0.92 3.72 5.94
N VAL A 73 -0.29 3.65 5.39
CA VAL A 73 -0.79 2.54 4.55
C VAL A 73 -1.28 3.11 3.22
N TRP A 74 -0.85 2.51 2.10
CA TRP A 74 -1.29 2.92 0.76
C TRP A 74 -2.71 2.45 0.43
N SER A 75 -3.09 1.24 0.85
CA SER A 75 -4.42 0.69 0.64
C SER A 75 -5.47 1.33 1.56
N ASP A 76 -6.58 1.82 0.98
CA ASP A 76 -7.76 2.26 1.73
C ASP A 76 -8.66 1.10 2.22
N ARG A 77 -8.29 -0.14 1.86
CA ARG A 77 -8.87 -1.38 2.38
C ARG A 77 -7.72 -2.25 2.92
N PRO A 78 -7.16 -1.88 4.08
CA PRO A 78 -6.01 -2.57 4.64
C PRO A 78 -6.35 -4.00 5.04
N LEU A 79 -5.37 -4.89 4.90
CA LEU A 79 -5.38 -6.19 5.54
C LEU A 79 -4.87 -6.06 6.98
N PHE A 80 -5.72 -6.38 7.95
CA PHE A 80 -5.31 -6.51 9.33
C PHE A 80 -4.64 -7.85 9.53
N LEU A 81 -3.47 -7.84 10.17
CA LEU A 81 -2.68 -9.01 10.52
C LEU A 81 -2.34 -8.96 12.00
N TRP A 82 -2.45 -10.10 12.66
CA TRP A 82 -2.01 -10.28 14.04
C TRP A 82 -1.45 -11.68 14.23
N HIS A 83 -0.77 -11.86 15.35
CA HIS A 83 -0.37 -13.17 15.82
C HIS A 83 -0.83 -13.34 17.26
N THR A 84 -1.37 -14.51 17.57
CA THR A 84 -1.89 -14.83 18.89
C THR A 84 -1.01 -15.88 19.54
N GLN A 85 -0.60 -15.60 20.77
CA GLN A 85 0.09 -16.55 21.65
C GLN A 85 -0.91 -17.05 22.69
N GLY A 86 -1.10 -18.37 22.76
CA GLY A 86 -2.02 -19.00 23.71
C GLY A 86 -3.31 -19.51 23.06
N LYS A 87 -4.40 -19.52 23.83
CA LYS A 87 -5.68 -20.09 23.38
C LYS A 87 -6.35 -19.17 22.37
N ASN A 88 -6.89 -19.78 21.32
CA ASN A 88 -7.70 -19.07 20.35
C ASN A 88 -9.06 -18.72 20.96
N GLN A 89 -9.58 -17.54 20.62
CA GLN A 89 -10.84 -17.01 21.12
C GLN A 89 -11.56 -16.23 20.03
N ASN A 90 -12.88 -16.15 20.15
CA ASN A 90 -13.69 -15.27 19.32
C ASN A 90 -13.62 -13.86 19.92
N VAL A 91 -13.23 -12.89 19.10
CA VAL A 91 -13.08 -11.48 19.48
C VAL A 91 -13.68 -10.59 18.39
N GLU A 92 -13.73 -9.30 18.63
CA GLU A 92 -14.13 -8.31 17.63
C GLU A 92 -12.92 -7.47 17.24
N LEU A 93 -12.65 -7.39 15.94
CA LEU A 93 -11.75 -6.37 15.43
C LEU A 93 -12.56 -5.09 15.25
N THR A 94 -12.12 -3.99 15.88
CA THR A 94 -12.76 -2.68 15.75
C THR A 94 -11.81 -1.70 15.07
N VAL A 95 -12.31 -0.95 14.08
CA VAL A 95 -11.64 0.20 13.47
C VAL A 95 -12.43 1.46 13.79
N ARG A 96 -11.73 2.51 14.21
CA ARG A 96 -12.31 3.82 14.50
C ARG A 96 -11.47 4.94 13.93
N ASP A 97 -12.12 6.09 13.75
CA ASP A 97 -11.45 7.34 13.46
C ASP A 97 -10.56 7.78 14.64
N TYR A 98 -9.34 8.26 14.36
CA TYR A 98 -8.37 8.61 15.40
C TYR A 98 -8.77 9.87 16.18
N GLU A 99 -9.35 10.87 15.53
CA GLU A 99 -9.65 12.15 16.16
C GLU A 99 -11.00 12.11 16.88
N THR A 100 -12.04 11.65 16.19
CA THR A 100 -13.42 11.63 16.70
C THR A 100 -13.75 10.40 17.54
N GLN A 101 -12.89 9.38 17.50
CA GLN A 101 -13.10 8.08 18.17
C GLN A 101 -14.35 7.33 17.68
N LYS A 102 -15.00 7.81 16.61
CA LYS A 102 -16.18 7.18 16.02
C LYS A 102 -15.81 5.82 15.44
N VAL A 103 -16.51 4.78 15.88
CA VAL A 103 -16.38 3.44 15.30
C VAL A 103 -16.87 3.46 13.86
N LEU A 104 -16.02 2.98 12.95
CA LEU A 104 -16.28 2.94 11.51
C LEU A 104 -16.63 1.53 11.03
N TRP A 105 -16.06 0.53 11.68
CA TRP A 105 -16.24 -0.87 11.30
C TRP A 105 -15.90 -1.78 12.48
N THR A 106 -16.71 -2.82 12.65
CA THR A 106 -16.44 -3.93 13.55
C THR A 106 -16.64 -5.24 12.81
N GLN A 107 -15.85 -6.26 13.18
CA GLN A 107 -15.95 -7.57 12.57
C GLN A 107 -15.65 -8.64 13.62
N PRO A 108 -16.58 -9.59 13.87
CA PRO A 108 -16.27 -10.79 14.62
C PRO A 108 -15.21 -11.61 13.89
N VAL A 109 -14.17 -12.02 14.60
CA VAL A 109 -13.05 -12.82 14.10
C VAL A 109 -12.65 -13.88 15.11
N ASN A 110 -12.09 -15.00 14.65
CA ASN A 110 -11.38 -15.91 15.53
C ASN A 110 -9.90 -15.53 15.54
N THR A 111 -9.27 -15.47 16.71
CA THR A 111 -7.84 -15.12 16.79
C THR A 111 -6.93 -16.11 16.05
N ALA A 112 -7.40 -17.34 15.80
CA ALA A 112 -6.70 -18.33 14.98
C ALA A 112 -6.53 -17.92 13.51
N ASP A 113 -7.45 -17.08 13.00
CA ASP A 113 -7.45 -16.68 11.59
C ASP A 113 -6.25 -15.78 11.26
N GLN A 114 -5.76 -15.03 12.26
CA GLN A 114 -4.58 -14.16 12.20
C GLN A 114 -4.64 -13.04 11.15
N LYS A 115 -5.77 -12.91 10.45
CA LYS A 115 -5.99 -11.89 9.44
C LYS A 115 -7.45 -11.56 9.25
N VAL A 116 -7.74 -10.34 8.81
CA VAL A 116 -9.03 -9.97 8.22
C VAL A 116 -8.87 -8.76 7.31
N LEU A 117 -9.51 -8.78 6.15
CA LEU A 117 -9.52 -7.64 5.23
C LEU A 117 -10.57 -6.62 5.69
N TYR A 118 -10.22 -5.33 5.65
CA TYR A 118 -11.20 -4.28 5.90
C TYR A 118 -12.36 -4.35 4.91
N SER A 119 -13.54 -4.69 5.41
CA SER A 119 -14.78 -4.86 4.65
C SER A 119 -15.83 -3.78 4.97
N GLY A 120 -15.40 -2.64 5.52
CA GLY A 120 -16.29 -1.50 5.76
C GLY A 120 -16.99 -1.05 4.48
N GLN A 121 -18.23 -0.59 4.64
CA GLN A 121 -19.07 -0.14 3.52
C GLN A 121 -18.36 0.94 2.69
N GLU A 122 -17.79 1.93 3.36
CA GLU A 122 -16.95 2.96 2.75
C GLU A 122 -15.47 2.58 2.86
N ALA A 123 -14.68 2.89 1.83
CA ALA A 123 -13.23 2.79 1.93
C ALA A 123 -12.67 3.87 2.88
N LEU A 124 -11.53 3.59 3.52
CA LEU A 124 -10.90 4.56 4.40
C LEU A 124 -10.38 5.77 3.59
N LYS A 125 -10.66 6.97 4.08
CA LYS A 125 -10.35 8.21 3.35
C LYS A 125 -8.83 8.50 3.34
N PRO A 126 -8.25 8.91 2.20
CA PRO A 126 -6.85 9.37 2.11
C PRO A 126 -6.55 10.51 3.08
N GLY A 127 -5.36 10.51 3.67
CA GLY A 127 -4.88 11.54 4.61
C GLY A 127 -5.50 11.45 6.01
N ASN A 128 -6.49 10.58 6.22
CA ASN A 128 -7.10 10.42 7.54
C ASN A 128 -6.35 9.38 8.37
N ARG A 129 -6.37 9.60 9.69
CA ARG A 129 -5.80 8.72 10.69
C ARG A 129 -6.87 7.89 11.38
N TYR A 130 -6.55 6.62 11.60
CA TYR A 130 -7.44 5.63 12.18
C TYR A 130 -6.72 4.86 13.29
N GLN A 131 -7.50 4.12 14.05
CA GLN A 131 -7.00 3.16 15.03
C GLN A 131 -7.75 1.86 14.91
N TRP A 132 -7.09 0.75 15.23
CA TRP A 132 -7.73 -0.54 15.34
C TRP A 132 -7.28 -1.32 16.57
N GLN A 133 -8.12 -2.24 17.02
CA GLN A 133 -7.80 -3.19 18.08
C GLN A 133 -8.60 -4.48 17.92
N LEU A 134 -8.19 -5.51 18.63
CA LEU A 134 -9.02 -6.68 18.92
C LEU A 134 -9.61 -6.53 20.33
N SER A 135 -10.88 -6.87 20.52
CA SER A 135 -11.54 -6.78 21.82
C SER A 135 -10.79 -7.62 22.88
N GLY A 136 -10.70 -7.09 24.10
CA GLY A 136 -9.86 -7.63 25.17
C GLY A 136 -8.41 -7.13 25.16
N SER A 137 -7.95 -6.49 24.09
CA SER A 137 -6.71 -5.68 24.12
C SER A 137 -7.02 -4.29 24.70
N SER A 138 -6.13 -3.76 25.53
CA SER A 138 -6.14 -2.34 25.94
C SER A 138 -5.41 -1.43 24.96
N ASN A 139 -4.68 -2.00 23.99
CA ASN A 139 -3.80 -1.27 23.09
C ASN A 139 -4.47 -1.05 21.73
N TRP A 140 -4.74 0.21 21.42
CA TRP A 140 -5.12 0.66 20.09
C TRP A 140 -3.88 0.87 19.22
N THR A 141 -3.92 0.34 18.01
CA THR A 141 -2.85 0.50 17.03
C THR A 141 -3.26 1.54 16.00
N ALA A 142 -2.49 2.63 15.90
CA ALA A 142 -2.79 3.75 15.02
C ALA A 142 -2.14 3.61 13.64
N PHE A 143 -2.82 4.09 12.61
CA PHE A 143 -2.32 4.18 11.23
C PHE A 143 -3.01 5.33 10.49
N GLU A 144 -2.51 5.67 9.32
CA GLU A 144 -2.93 6.77 8.45
C GLU A 144 -2.98 6.22 7.02
N ILE A 145 -4.04 6.57 6.29
CA ILE A 145 -4.10 6.26 4.86
C ILE A 145 -3.30 7.32 4.11
N MET A 146 -2.41 6.87 3.24
CA MET A 146 -1.56 7.73 2.42
C MET A 146 -2.38 8.85 1.74
N PRO A 147 -1.89 10.10 1.72
CA PRO A 147 -2.55 11.19 0.99
C PRO A 147 -2.75 10.89 -0.50
N ALA A 148 -3.84 11.39 -1.08
CA ALA A 148 -4.28 11.05 -2.43
C ALA A 148 -3.22 11.31 -3.52
N ASN A 149 -2.48 12.42 -3.42
CA ASN A 149 -1.45 12.80 -4.38
C ASN A 149 -0.28 11.81 -4.46
N GLN A 150 0.05 11.13 -3.35
CA GLN A 150 1.12 10.12 -3.32
C GLN A 150 0.63 8.75 -3.82
N ARG A 151 -0.66 8.43 -3.61
CA ARG A 151 -1.23 7.12 -3.98
C ARG A 151 -1.27 6.87 -5.48
N GLN A 152 -1.51 7.92 -6.28
CA GLN A 152 -1.69 7.79 -7.73
C GLN A 152 -0.43 7.26 -8.43
N GLN A 153 0.76 7.73 -8.04
CA GLN A 153 2.00 7.24 -8.65
C GLN A 153 2.20 5.75 -8.38
N ILE A 154 2.04 5.32 -7.13
CA ILE A 154 2.15 3.89 -6.75
C ILE A 154 1.15 3.04 -7.53
N GLN A 155 -0.09 3.52 -7.69
CA GLN A 155 -1.11 2.81 -8.45
C GLN A 155 -0.68 2.60 -9.92
N LEU A 156 -0.14 3.63 -10.57
CA LEU A 156 0.34 3.55 -11.95
C LEU A 156 1.56 2.62 -12.09
N ASP A 157 2.51 2.72 -11.15
CA ASP A 157 3.70 1.87 -11.13
C ASP A 157 3.33 0.40 -10.96
N LEU A 158 2.43 0.09 -10.00
CA LEU A 158 1.98 -1.28 -9.75
C LEU A 158 1.17 -1.85 -10.91
N GLN A 159 0.35 -1.03 -11.58
CA GLN A 159 -0.36 -1.45 -12.80
C GLN A 159 0.62 -1.79 -13.91
N THR A 160 1.60 -0.93 -14.16
CA THR A 160 2.63 -1.14 -15.19
C THR A 160 3.46 -2.38 -14.88
N LEU A 161 3.91 -2.52 -13.63
CA LEU A 161 4.64 -3.70 -13.14
C LEU A 161 3.85 -4.99 -13.38
N GLU A 162 2.58 -5.02 -12.97
CA GLU A 162 1.74 -6.21 -13.11
C GLU A 162 1.45 -6.54 -14.58
N GLN A 163 1.19 -5.56 -15.43
CA GLN A 163 0.98 -5.76 -16.86
C GLN A 163 2.22 -6.35 -17.54
N ASN A 164 3.40 -5.81 -17.25
CA ASN A 164 4.66 -6.30 -17.80
C ASN A 164 4.96 -7.75 -17.35
N LEU A 165 4.75 -8.06 -16.07
CA LEU A 165 4.96 -9.41 -15.54
C LEU A 165 3.95 -10.41 -16.13
N LYS A 166 2.68 -10.02 -16.31
CA LYS A 166 1.68 -10.86 -16.97
C LYS A 166 2.01 -11.11 -18.43
N ALA A 167 2.48 -10.09 -19.16
CA ALA A 167 2.94 -10.24 -20.55
C ALA A 167 4.11 -11.24 -20.67
N ASN A 168 4.97 -11.26 -19.66
CA ASN A 168 6.09 -12.21 -19.54
C ASN A 168 5.69 -13.57 -18.95
N LYS A 169 4.38 -13.85 -18.79
CA LYS A 169 3.84 -15.11 -18.23
C LYS A 169 4.38 -15.43 -16.83
N THR A 170 4.73 -14.40 -16.06
CA THR A 170 5.15 -14.55 -14.66
C THR A 170 4.00 -15.12 -13.82
N SER A 171 4.33 -16.00 -12.88
CA SER A 171 3.34 -16.60 -11.97
C SER A 171 2.69 -15.56 -11.05
N THR A 172 1.48 -15.84 -10.57
CA THR A 172 0.77 -14.97 -9.62
C THR A 172 1.54 -14.78 -8.30
N GLU A 173 2.20 -15.83 -7.81
CA GLU A 173 3.08 -15.77 -6.63
C GLU A 173 4.29 -14.88 -6.84
N GLU A 174 4.94 -14.96 -8.00
CA GLU A 174 6.07 -14.11 -8.30
C GLU A 174 5.62 -12.65 -8.49
N ILE A 175 4.48 -12.39 -9.13
CA ILE A 175 3.87 -11.06 -9.18
C ILE A 175 3.62 -10.51 -7.77
N ALA A 176 3.06 -11.33 -6.87
CA ALA A 176 2.82 -10.95 -5.47
C ALA A 176 4.11 -10.52 -4.76
N LEU A 177 5.19 -11.28 -4.94
CA LEU A 177 6.49 -10.95 -4.38
C LEU A 177 7.07 -9.68 -5.00
N LYS A 178 6.95 -9.49 -6.32
CA LYS A 178 7.41 -8.25 -6.99
C LYS A 178 6.68 -7.02 -6.45
N LYS A 179 5.36 -7.11 -6.24
CA LYS A 179 4.57 -6.05 -5.61
C LYS A 179 5.00 -5.80 -4.17
N ALA A 180 5.18 -6.86 -3.39
CA ALA A 180 5.63 -6.73 -2.01
C ALA A 180 6.99 -6.03 -1.93
N ASP A 181 7.95 -6.40 -2.79
CA ASP A 181 9.25 -5.75 -2.82
C ASP A 181 9.19 -4.31 -3.34
N TYR A 182 8.31 -3.99 -4.29
CA TYR A 182 8.05 -2.59 -4.66
C TYR A 182 7.68 -1.77 -3.40
N PHE A 183 6.72 -2.24 -2.60
CA PHE A 183 6.31 -1.55 -1.37
C PHE A 183 7.42 -1.45 -0.32
N LEU A 184 8.30 -2.46 -0.24
CA LEU A 184 9.44 -2.46 0.69
C LEU A 184 10.63 -1.62 0.23
N ASN A 185 10.69 -1.24 -1.05
CA ASN A 185 11.68 -0.29 -1.56
C ASN A 185 11.09 1.11 -1.78
N TYR A 186 9.78 1.28 -1.65
CA TYR A 186 9.13 2.58 -1.72
C TYR A 186 9.41 3.34 -0.42
N GLU A 187 10.21 4.41 -0.52
CA GLU A 187 10.61 5.24 0.62
C GLU A 187 9.55 6.31 0.90
N ILE A 188 9.04 6.32 2.12
CA ILE A 188 8.16 7.37 2.64
C ILE A 188 8.83 8.08 3.80
N LYS A 189 8.60 9.39 3.90
CA LYS A 189 9.03 10.22 5.02
C LYS A 189 7.92 10.36 6.04
N HIS A 190 8.23 10.18 7.32
CA HIS A 190 7.29 10.49 8.38
C HIS A 190 7.30 11.98 8.70
N GLN A 191 6.11 12.57 8.86
CA GLN A 191 5.95 13.95 9.30
C GLN A 191 6.49 14.21 10.72
N LYS A 192 6.53 13.20 11.59
CA LYS A 192 6.84 13.35 13.02
C LYS A 192 8.06 12.58 13.51
N GLU A 193 8.64 11.73 12.67
CA GLU A 193 9.84 10.96 13.04
C GLU A 193 10.86 11.02 11.92
N ASP A 194 12.12 11.16 12.30
CA ASP A 194 13.22 11.13 11.35
C ASP A 194 13.50 9.70 10.91
N GLY A 195 13.68 9.50 9.61
CA GLY A 195 14.03 8.21 9.05
C GLY A 195 13.38 7.96 7.69
N ILE A 196 13.79 6.83 7.10
CA ILE A 196 13.19 6.26 5.91
C ILE A 196 12.26 5.15 6.38
N PHE A 197 10.99 5.26 5.99
CA PHE A 197 9.95 4.28 6.28
C PHE A 197 9.54 3.61 4.97
N HIS A 198 8.92 2.44 5.07
CA HIS A 198 8.48 1.65 3.91
C HIS A 198 7.05 1.17 4.11
N LEU A 199 6.37 0.79 3.04
CA LEU A 199 4.96 0.40 3.05
C LEU A 199 4.77 -1.08 3.44
N TRP A 200 5.27 -1.46 4.61
CA TRP A 200 5.20 -2.83 5.14
C TRP A 200 3.80 -3.43 5.18
N SER A 201 2.78 -2.66 5.55
CA SER A 201 1.40 -3.16 5.60
C SER A 201 0.91 -3.59 4.22
N ASP A 202 1.19 -2.77 3.21
CA ASP A 202 0.84 -3.05 1.81
C ASP A 202 1.71 -4.17 1.22
N ALA A 203 2.99 -4.23 1.60
CA ALA A 203 3.88 -5.32 1.23
C ALA A 203 3.37 -6.67 1.73
N LEU A 204 2.92 -6.73 2.99
CA LEU A 204 2.36 -7.95 3.57
C LEU A 204 1.01 -8.29 2.95
N GLN A 205 0.15 -7.29 2.69
CA GLN A 205 -1.12 -7.49 2.00
C GLN A 205 -0.92 -8.09 0.60
N ALA A 206 0.10 -7.66 -0.14
CA ALA A 206 0.42 -8.19 -1.48
C ALA A 206 0.69 -9.70 -1.48
N LEU A 207 1.12 -10.28 -0.36
CA LEU A 207 1.38 -11.73 -0.21
C LEU A 207 0.11 -12.55 0.03
N TYR A 208 -1.07 -11.94 0.15
CA TYR A 208 -2.35 -12.64 0.33
C TYR A 208 -3.12 -12.73 -0.98
N ILE A 209 -2.57 -13.50 -1.93
CA ILE A 209 -3.21 -13.81 -3.21
C ILE A 209 -4.22 -14.97 -3.12
N GLU A 210 -5.05 -15.09 -4.15
CA GLU A 210 -5.94 -16.22 -4.38
C GLU A 210 -5.17 -17.46 -4.86
N ASN A 211 -5.59 -18.64 -4.40
CA ASN A 211 -5.06 -19.94 -4.80
C ASN A 211 -3.50 -20.07 -4.75
N PRO A 212 -2.81 -19.63 -3.68
CA PRO A 212 -1.37 -19.81 -3.57
C PRO A 212 -1.02 -21.29 -3.37
N SER A 213 0.17 -21.69 -3.81
CA SER A 213 0.73 -23.00 -3.54
C SER A 213 0.91 -23.23 -2.03
N PRO A 214 0.88 -24.50 -1.57
CA PRO A 214 1.15 -24.83 -0.18
C PRO A 214 2.51 -24.29 0.31
N SER A 215 3.52 -24.31 -0.55
CA SER A 215 4.86 -23.81 -0.23
C SER A 215 4.88 -22.30 0.03
N PHE A 216 4.08 -21.53 -0.72
CA PHE A 216 3.96 -20.09 -0.56
C PHE A 216 3.20 -19.74 0.71
N ILE A 217 2.13 -20.47 1.02
CA ILE A 217 1.38 -20.34 2.28
C ILE A 217 2.31 -20.55 3.47
N GLN A 218 3.09 -21.64 3.46
CA GLN A 218 4.00 -21.99 4.55
C GLN A 218 5.06 -20.90 4.75
N LYS A 219 5.71 -20.43 3.68
CA LYS A 219 6.70 -19.33 3.73
C LYS A 219 6.10 -18.05 4.28
N ARG A 220 4.91 -17.66 3.80
CA ARG A 220 4.19 -16.48 4.27
C ARG A 220 3.88 -16.56 5.77
N GLN A 221 3.33 -17.69 6.22
CA GLN A 221 2.99 -17.89 7.63
C GLN A 221 4.23 -17.82 8.53
N ALA A 222 5.32 -18.50 8.16
CA ALA A 222 6.57 -18.46 8.92
C ALA A 222 7.16 -17.04 8.97
N TYR A 223 7.10 -16.32 7.85
CA TYR A 223 7.59 -14.95 7.74
C TYR A 223 6.83 -13.98 8.66
N VAL A 224 5.49 -14.00 8.57
CA VAL A 224 4.58 -13.15 9.37
C VAL A 224 4.70 -13.48 10.87
N ALA A 225 4.71 -14.76 11.24
CA ALA A 225 4.87 -15.17 12.64
C ALA A 225 6.20 -14.69 13.24
N GLY A 226 7.27 -14.65 12.44
CA GLY A 226 8.59 -14.16 12.87
C GLY A 226 8.61 -12.66 13.24
N PHE A 227 7.58 -11.88 12.92
CA PHE A 227 7.50 -10.49 13.41
C PHE A 227 7.12 -10.39 14.88
N CYS A 228 6.50 -11.42 15.45
CA CYS A 228 6.06 -11.44 16.84
C CYS A 228 6.96 -12.24 17.77
N THR A 229 7.99 -12.90 17.23
CA THR A 229 9.05 -13.52 18.04
C THR A 229 10.15 -12.50 18.34
N ASN A 230 10.65 -12.48 19.58
CA ASN A 230 11.87 -11.73 19.90
C ASN A 230 13.03 -12.39 19.15
N SER A 231 13.89 -11.58 18.53
CA SER A 231 15.21 -12.04 18.13
C SER A 231 16.06 -12.22 19.40
N THR A 232 15.87 -13.33 20.10
CA THR A 232 16.86 -13.80 21.07
C THR A 232 17.94 -14.57 20.30
N ALA A 233 18.94 -13.83 19.82
CA ALA A 233 20.26 -14.29 19.31
C ALA A 233 20.98 -13.02 18.80
N ASN A 234 22.11 -12.53 19.31
CA ASN A 234 23.17 -13.11 20.14
C ASN A 234 23.76 -12.03 21.07
N ASN A 235 24.07 -12.42 22.31
CA ASN A 235 25.26 -11.92 23.02
C ASN A 235 26.44 -12.80 22.62
#